data_AF-A0A3C1YZY5-F1
#
_entry.id   AF-A0A3C1YZY5-F1
#
_cell.length_a   1.000
_cell.length_b   1.000
_cell.length_c   1.000
_cell.angle_alpha   90.00
_cell.angle_beta   90.00
_cell.angle_gamma   90.00
#
_symmetry.space_group_name_H-M   'P 1'
#
loop_
_entity.id
_entity.type
_entity.pdbx_description
1 polymer ?
#
loop_
_entity_poly.entity_id
_entity_poly.type
_entity_poly.pdbx_seq_one_letter_code
_entity_poly.pdbx_strand_id
1 'polypeptide(L)'
;MRVADQQMYNTLLGNLQRSRVQLLTSQEQISSQKRVNRPEDDPSSYGQIVLDKSALSQTTQWLRNIDFGTSRVNAADQALGQVQNLITRVR
;
A
#
# COMPACT_ATOMS: atom_id res chain seq x y z
N MET A 1 22.74 49.45 -15.59
CA MET A 1 23.08 48.07 -16.01
C MET A 1 23.24 47.08 -14.85
N ARG A 2 23.74 47.46 -13.66
CA ARG A 2 23.85 46.56 -12.47
C ARG A 2 22.56 45.85 -12.03
N VAL A 3 21.40 46.50 -12.15
CA VAL A 3 20.11 45.90 -11.74
C VAL A 3 19.70 44.77 -12.69
N ALA A 4 19.98 44.90 -13.99
CA ALA A 4 19.69 43.86 -14.97
C ALA A 4 20.55 42.61 -14.75
N ASP A 5 21.85 42.80 -14.45
CA ASP A 5 22.76 41.68 -14.12
C ASP A 5 22.31 40.95 -12.84
N GLN A 6 21.90 41.70 -11.82
CA GLN A 6 21.40 41.14 -10.56
C GLN A 6 20.06 40.42 -10.74
N GLN A 7 19.16 40.94 -11.60
CA GLN A 7 17.92 40.26 -11.99
C GLN A 7 18.18 38.97 -12.78
N MET A 8 19.16 38.98 -13.69
CA MET A 8 19.54 37.79 -14.46
C MET A 8 20.12 36.71 -13.55
N TYR A 9 20.99 37.08 -12.61
CA TYR A 9 21.55 36.16 -11.62
C TYR A 9 20.48 35.56 -10.71
N ASN A 10 19.53 36.37 -10.23
CA ASN A 10 18.41 35.89 -9.41
C ASN A 10 17.50 34.93 -10.17
N THR A 11 17.27 35.18 -11.47
CA THR A 11 16.48 34.30 -12.33
C THR A 11 17.19 32.96 -12.54
N LEU A 12 18.50 32.98 -12.79
CA LEU A 12 19.33 31.77 -12.89
C LEU A 12 19.31 30.96 -11.59
N LEU A 13 19.49 31.62 -10.45
CA LEU A 13 19.46 30.98 -9.13
C LEU A 13 18.10 30.35 -8.85
N GLY A 14 17.00 31.04 -9.15
CA GLY A 14 15.65 30.50 -9.02
C GLY A 14 15.41 29.29 -9.93
N ASN A 15 15.92 29.32 -11.17
CA ASN A 15 15.86 28.17 -12.08
C ASN A 15 16.64 26.97 -11.55
N LEU A 16 17.85 27.19 -11.02
CA LEU A 16 18.67 26.14 -10.40
C LEU A 16 18.00 25.53 -9.17
N GLN A 17 17.39 26.36 -8.32
CA GLN A 17 16.64 25.87 -7.16
C GLN A 17 15.43 25.02 -7.57
N ARG A 18 14.66 25.46 -8.58
CA ARG A 18 13.54 24.66 -9.12
C ARG A 18 14.00 23.31 -9.68
N SER A 19 15.09 23.31 -10.44
CA SER A 19 15.65 22.07 -11.01
C SER A 19 16.14 21.12 -9.92
N ARG A 20 16.79 21.63 -8.85
CA ARG A 20 17.19 20.82 -7.69
C ARG A 20 16.01 20.16 -6.99
N VAL A 21 14.90 20.89 -6.80
CA VAL A 21 13.68 20.33 -6.19
C VAL A 21 13.12 19.20 -7.06
N GLN A 22 13.00 19.42 -8.37
CA GLN A 22 12.50 18.39 -9.30
C GLN A 22 13.38 17.13 -9.31
N LEU A 23 14.71 17.30 -9.22
CA LEU A 23 15.65 16.18 -9.14
C LEU A 23 15.46 15.38 -7.85
N LEU A 24 15.28 16.06 -6.71
CA LEU A 24 15.02 15.39 -5.43
C LEU A 24 13.71 14.62 -5.45
N THR A 25 12.63 15.20 -5.98
CA THR A 25 11.34 14.51 -6.13
C THR A 25 11.47 13.28 -7.03
N SER A 26 12.19 13.39 -8.15
CA SER A 26 12.43 12.25 -9.05
C SER A 26 13.26 11.16 -8.37
N GLN A 27 14.27 11.54 -7.59
CA GLN A 27 15.09 10.61 -6.83
C GLN A 27 14.28 9.87 -5.76
N GLU A 28 13.32 10.54 -5.11
CA GLU A 28 12.37 9.93 -4.16
C GLU A 28 11.40 8.96 -4.86
N GLN A 29 10.92 9.29 -6.05
CA GLN A 29 10.07 8.38 -6.84
C GLN A 29 10.84 7.14 -7.29
N ILE A 30 12.10 7.29 -7.70
CA ILE A 30 12.96 6.16 -8.10
C ILE A 30 13.28 5.26 -6.90
N SER A 31 13.63 5.83 -5.74
CA SER A 31 13.99 5.05 -4.56
C SER A 31 12.78 4.33 -3.95
N SER A 32 11.62 4.98 -3.93
CA SER A 32 10.37 4.39 -3.44
C SER A 32 9.68 3.48 -4.46
N GLN A 33 10.06 3.58 -5.74
CA GLN A 33 9.38 2.98 -6.89
C GLN A 33 7.89 3.34 -7.00
N LYS A 34 7.48 4.43 -6.35
CA LYS A 34 6.10 4.91 -6.34
C LYS A 34 6.01 6.21 -7.11
N ARG A 35 5.11 6.25 -8.09
CA ARG A 35 4.82 7.47 -8.84
C ARG A 35 4.15 8.54 -7.97
N VAL A 36 3.30 8.12 -7.03
CA VAL A 36 2.59 9.00 -6.08
C VAL A 36 2.97 8.57 -4.68
N ASN A 37 3.71 9.41 -3.95
CA ASN A 37 4.14 9.11 -2.59
C ASN A 37 3.36 9.94 -1.56
N ARG A 38 3.04 11.20 -1.91
CA ARG A 38 2.32 12.13 -1.03
C ARG A 38 0.99 12.56 -1.64
N PRO A 39 -0.02 12.90 -0.82
CA PRO A 39 -1.27 13.48 -1.30
C PRO A 39 -1.06 14.78 -2.11
N GLU A 40 0.02 15.51 -1.81
CA GLU A 40 0.40 16.76 -2.48
C GLU A 40 0.84 16.55 -3.94
N ASP A 41 1.35 15.35 -4.28
CA ASP A 41 1.82 15.05 -5.63
C ASP A 41 0.65 14.88 -6.62
N ASP A 42 -0.41 14.18 -6.20
CA ASP A 42 -1.65 14.01 -6.94
C ASP A 42 -2.79 13.57 -5.98
N PRO A 43 -3.67 14.49 -5.55
CA PRO A 43 -4.74 14.17 -4.61
C PRO A 43 -5.76 13.18 -5.17
N SER A 44 -6.00 13.21 -6.49
CA SER A 44 -7.01 12.36 -7.14
C SER A 44 -6.51 10.93 -7.23
N SER A 45 -5.30 10.72 -7.77
CA SER A 45 -4.68 9.40 -7.83
C SER A 45 -4.41 8.83 -6.44
N TYR A 46 -3.97 9.67 -5.48
CA TYR A 46 -3.73 9.23 -4.11
C TYR A 46 -5.03 8.77 -3.43
N GLY A 47 -6.15 9.48 -3.65
CA GLY A 47 -7.47 9.07 -3.17
C GLY A 47 -7.86 7.68 -3.65
N GLN A 48 -7.71 7.40 -4.95
CA GLN A 48 -7.99 6.08 -5.53
C GLN A 48 -7.08 5.00 -4.92
N ILE A 49 -5.77 5.27 -4.80
CA ILE A 49 -4.81 4.34 -4.19
C ILE A 49 -5.20 3.98 -2.75
N VAL A 50 -5.69 4.95 -1.96
CA VAL A 50 -6.14 4.71 -0.58
C VAL A 50 -7.37 3.82 -0.55
N LEU A 51 -8.35 4.06 -1.43
CA LEU A 51 -9.54 3.22 -1.55
C LEU A 51 -9.18 1.79 -1.95
N ASP A 52 -8.30 1.62 -2.94
CA ASP A 52 -7.84 0.30 -3.40
C ASP A 52 -7.11 -0.45 -2.28
N LYS A 53 -6.25 0.25 -1.51
CA LYS A 53 -5.58 -0.32 -0.33
C LYS A 53 -6.57 -0.75 0.75
N SER A 54 -7.61 0.04 0.97
CA SER A 54 -8.67 -0.29 1.95
C SER A 54 -9.43 -1.55 1.51
N ALA A 55 -9.83 -1.62 0.25
CA ALA A 55 -10.48 -2.79 -0.34
C ALA A 55 -9.60 -4.04 -0.23
N LEU A 56 -8.31 -3.94 -0.59
CA LEU A 56 -7.35 -5.05 -0.48
C LEU A 56 -7.18 -5.54 0.97
N SER A 57 -7.10 -4.61 1.93
CA SER A 57 -7.04 -4.95 3.35
C SER A 57 -8.28 -5.71 3.81
N GLN A 58 -9.47 -5.26 3.39
CA GLN A 58 -10.73 -5.92 3.70
C GLN A 58 -10.80 -7.33 3.08
N THR A 59 -10.43 -7.49 1.82
CA THR A 59 -10.34 -8.80 1.16
C THR A 59 -9.35 -9.72 1.87
N THR A 60 -8.19 -9.21 2.28
CA THR A 60 -7.19 -9.99 3.02
C THR A 60 -7.75 -10.46 4.37
N GLN A 61 -8.52 -9.62 5.06
CA GLN A 61 -9.20 -10.02 6.30
C GLN A 61 -10.26 -11.09 6.05
N TRP A 62 -11.03 -11.00 4.96
CA TRP A 62 -12.00 -12.03 4.59
C TRP A 62 -11.33 -13.38 4.33
N LEU A 63 -10.21 -13.41 3.61
CA LEU A 63 -9.44 -14.64 3.40
C LEU A 63 -8.99 -15.26 4.74
N ARG A 64 -8.44 -14.44 5.66
CA ARG A 64 -8.07 -14.92 7.01
C ARG A 64 -9.26 -15.50 7.78
N ASN A 65 -10.43 -14.87 7.66
CA ASN A 65 -11.65 -15.34 8.32
C ASN A 65 -12.12 -16.68 7.74
N ILE A 66 -12.02 -16.84 6.41
CA ILE A 66 -12.34 -18.10 5.72
C ILE A 66 -11.39 -19.19 6.18
N ASP A 67 -10.08 -18.95 6.18
CA ASP A 67 -9.07 -19.93 6.62
C ASP A 67 -9.31 -20.38 8.08
N PHE A 68 -9.66 -19.43 8.95
CA PHE A 68 -10.02 -19.72 10.33
C PHE A 68 -11.30 -20.56 10.43
N GLY A 69 -12.33 -20.23 9.65
CA GLY A 69 -13.58 -20.98 9.56
C GLY A 69 -13.35 -22.42 9.09
N THR A 70 -12.60 -22.60 8.00
CA THR A 70 -12.23 -23.91 7.45
C THR A 70 -11.45 -24.74 8.46
N SER A 71 -10.49 -24.13 9.17
CA SER A 71 -9.73 -24.82 10.22
C SER A 71 -10.63 -25.32 11.36
N ARG A 72 -11.64 -24.52 11.76
CA ARG A 72 -12.62 -24.92 12.77
C ARG A 72 -13.52 -26.06 12.30
N VAL A 73 -14.01 -26.00 11.06
CA VAL A 73 -14.83 -27.08 10.48
C VAL A 73 -14.03 -28.37 10.41
N ASN A 74 -12.80 -28.33 9.91
CA ASN A 74 -11.93 -29.50 9.84
C ASN A 74 -11.66 -30.12 11.22
N ALA A 75 -11.45 -29.29 12.25
CA ALA A 75 -11.26 -29.79 13.62
C ALA A 75 -12.54 -30.44 14.16
N ALA A 76 -13.72 -29.88 13.87
CA ALA A 76 -15.00 -30.47 14.23
C ALA A 76 -15.22 -31.81 13.52
N ASP A 77 -14.94 -31.89 12.21
CA ASP A 77 -15.06 -33.13 11.43
C ASP A 77 -14.14 -34.23 11.94
N GLN A 78 -12.91 -33.90 12.32
CA GLN A 78 -11.99 -34.84 12.95
C GLN A 78 -12.53 -35.37 14.29
N ALA A 79 -13.07 -34.49 15.14
CA ALA A 79 -13.66 -34.89 16.41
C ALA A 79 -14.89 -35.80 16.20
N LEU A 80 -15.78 -35.45 15.26
CA LEU A 80 -16.94 -36.27 14.91
C LEU A 80 -16.53 -37.64 14.34
N GLY A 81 -15.49 -37.70 13.50
CA GLY A 81 -14.93 -38.95 13.01
C GLY A 81 -14.41 -39.87 14.13
N GLN A 82 -13.76 -39.30 15.15
CA GLN A 82 -13.34 -40.05 16.33
C GLN A 82 -14.52 -40.59 17.13
N VAL A 83 -15.58 -39.80 17.33
CA VAL A 83 -16.81 -40.24 18.00
C VAL A 83 -17.46 -41.39 17.22
N GLN A 84 -17.56 -41.29 15.90
CA GLN A 84 -18.13 -42.35 15.05
C GLN A 84 -17.34 -43.67 15.17
N ASN A 85 -16.01 -43.60 15.21
CA ASN A 85 -15.15 -44.77 15.42
C ASN A 85 -15.38 -45.41 16.79
N LEU A 86 -15.55 -44.61 17.84
CA LEU A 86 -15.86 -45.11 19.18
C LEU A 86 -17.22 -45.83 19.22
N ILE A 87 -18.26 -45.24 18.62
CA ILE A 87 -19.59 -45.85 18.54
C ILE A 87 -19.55 -47.17 17.77
N THR A 88 -18.81 -47.22 16.66
CA THR A 88 -18.65 -48.43 15.85
C THR A 88 -17.92 -49.54 16.60
N ARG A 89 -16.97 -49.20 17.48
CA ARG A 89 -16.24 -50.18 18.30
C ARG A 89 -17.07 -50.74 19.47
N VAL A 90 -18.04 -49.99 19.96
CA VAL A 90 -18.92 -50.42 21.07
C VAL A 90 -20.04 -51.34 20.58
N ARG A 91 -20.41 -51.25 19.30
CA ARG A 91 -21.33 -52.17 18.63
C ARG A 91 -20.66 -53.51 18.33
#